data_AF-A0A0V0H7R5-F1
#
_entry.id   AF-A0A0V0H7R5-F1
#
_cell.length_a   1.000
_cell.length_b   1.000
_cell.length_c   1.000
_cell.angle_alpha   90.00
_cell.angle_beta   90.00
_cell.angle_gamma   90.00
#
_symmetry.space_group_name_H-M   'P 1'
#
loop_
_entity.id
_entity.type
_entity.pdbx_description
1 polymer ?
#
loop_
_entity_poly.entity_id
_entity_poly.type
_entity_poly.pdbx_seq_one_letter_code
_entity_poly.pdbx_strand_id
1 'polypeptide(L)' 'MFGFFVAFALIFSIFLPTAQAQQRYAPAPAPASDGTTIDQGIAYVLMLLALAVTYFIH' A
#
# COMPACT_ATOMS: atom_id res chain seq x y z
N MET A 1 51.69 -14.58 17.63
CA MET A 1 50.98 -14.69 16.33
C MET A 1 49.47 -14.92 16.53
N PHE A 2 49.02 -16.01 17.17
CA PHE A 2 47.59 -16.33 17.34
C PHE A 2 46.73 -15.21 17.96
N GLY A 3 47.14 -14.65 19.10
CA GLY A 3 46.38 -13.58 19.76
C GLY A 3 46.22 -12.29 18.93
N PHE A 4 47.17 -12.01 18.03
CA PHE A 4 47.09 -10.87 17.12
C PHE A 4 45.97 -11.06 16.08
N PHE A 5 45.84 -12.26 15.53
CA PHE A 5 44.76 -12.58 14.59
C PHE A 5 43.38 -12.51 15.24
N VAL A 6 43.26 -12.94 16.50
CA VAL A 6 42.01 -12.84 17.27
C VAL A 6 41.62 -11.38 17.49
N ALA A 7 42.56 -10.55 17.95
CA ALA A 7 42.30 -9.12 18.15
C ALA A 7 41.92 -8.41 16.84
N PHE A 8 42.60 -8.73 15.74
CA PHE A 8 42.31 -8.18 14.42
C PHE A 8 40.90 -8.56 13.93
N ALA A 9 40.50 -9.83 14.06
CA ALA A 9 39.17 -10.29 13.67
C ALA A 9 38.05 -9.62 14.48
N LEU A 10 38.26 -9.42 15.79
CA LEU A 10 37.29 -8.73 16.66
C LEU A 10 37.12 -7.26 16.27
N ILE A 11 38.22 -6.55 16.03
CA ILE A 11 38.20 -5.17 15.55
C ILE A 11 37.42 -5.10 14.24
N PHE A 12 37.74 -5.96 13.27
CA PHE A 12 37.08 -5.96 11.97
C PHE A 12 35.57 -6.26 12.07
N SER A 13 35.16 -7.19 12.93
CA SER A 13 33.75 -7.51 13.15
C SER A 13 32.95 -6.38 13.81
N ILE A 14 33.60 -5.53 14.61
CA ILE A 14 32.96 -4.39 15.27
C ILE A 14 32.79 -3.23 14.29
N PHE A 15 33.82 -2.96 13.48
CA PHE A 15 33.85 -1.81 12.58
C PHE A 15 33.26 -2.08 11.20
N LEU A 16 32.99 -3.34 10.85
CA LEU A 16 32.31 -3.69 9.61
C LEU A 16 30.81 -3.82 9.91
N PRO A 17 29.98 -2.80 9.63
CA PRO A 17 28.54 -2.94 9.73
C PRO A 17 28.10 -4.00 8.73
N THR A 18 27.69 -5.17 9.23
CA THR A 18 27.05 -6.17 8.39
C THR A 18 25.74 -5.56 7.92
N ALA A 19 25.65 -5.22 6.63
CA ALA A 19 24.39 -4.91 5.98
C ALA A 19 23.57 -6.21 5.96
N GLN A 20 22.94 -6.54 7.08
CA GLN A 20 21.86 -7.53 7.13
C GLN A 20 20.87 -7.06 6.06
N ALA A 21 20.73 -7.85 4.99
CA ALA A 21 19.90 -7.50 3.86
C ALA A 21 18.55 -7.03 4.40
N GLN A 22 18.28 -5.74 4.21
CA GLN A 22 17.06 -5.06 4.63
C GLN A 22 15.90 -6.00 4.32
N GLN A 23 15.22 -6.52 5.35
CA GLN A 23 14.00 -7.30 5.16
C GLN A 23 13.13 -6.51 4.20
N ARG A 24 12.96 -7.05 3.00
CA ARG A 24 12.24 -6.39 1.93
C ARG A 24 10.78 -6.42 2.37
N TYR A 25 10.33 -5.37 3.06
CA TYR A 25 8.93 -5.20 3.38
C TYR A 25 8.15 -5.37 2.08
N ALA A 26 7.19 -6.28 2.08
CA ALA A 26 6.35 -6.50 0.90
C ALA A 26 5.72 -5.14 0.51
N PRO A 27 5.58 -4.85 -0.79
CA PRO A 27 4.88 -3.65 -1.24
C PRO A 27 3.52 -3.55 -0.54
N ALA A 28 3.15 -2.35 -0.10
CA ALA A 28 1.84 -2.13 0.49
C ALA A 28 0.74 -2.57 -0.50
N PRO A 29 -0.40 -3.12 -0.01
CA PRO A 29 -1.53 -3.48 -0.88
C PRO A 29 -1.96 -2.30 -1.76
N ALA A 30 -2.33 -2.59 -3.00
CA ALA A 30 -2.87 -1.56 -3.88
C ALA A 30 -4.15 -0.96 -3.29
N PRO A 31 -4.42 0.35 -3.48
CA PRO A 31 -5.69 0.94 -3.11
C PRO A 31 -6.85 0.22 -3.80
N ALA A 32 -7.85 -0.24 -3.04
CA ALA A 32 -9.08 -0.80 -3.59
C ALA A 32 -10.12 0.31 -3.72
N SER A 33 -10.68 0.47 -4.93
CA SER A 33 -11.83 1.32 -5.20
C SER A 33 -12.85 0.46 -5.94
N ASP A 34 -13.97 0.15 -5.29
CA ASP A 34 -14.98 -0.76 -5.86
C ASP A 34 -15.88 -0.09 -6.92
N GLY A 35 -15.70 1.22 -7.17
CA GLY A 35 -16.44 1.98 -8.21
C GLY A 35 -17.95 2.19 -7.94
N THR A 36 -18.55 1.40 -7.05
CA THR A 36 -20.00 1.28 -6.84
C THR A 36 -20.69 2.55 -6.37
N THR A 37 -20.00 3.42 -5.63
CA THR A 37 -20.60 4.67 -5.11
C THR A 37 -20.99 5.63 -6.24
N ILE A 38 -20.20 5.69 -7.32
CA ILE A 38 -20.50 6.53 -8.48
C ILE A 38 -21.69 5.92 -9.25
N ASP A 39 -21.67 4.61 -9.46
CA ASP A 39 -22.75 3.90 -10.14
C ASP A 39 -24.09 4.04 -9.41
N GLN A 40 -24.09 3.90 -8.08
CA GLN A 40 -25.28 4.07 -7.24
C GLN A 40 -25.79 5.52 -7.25
N GLY A 41 -24.88 6.49 -7.25
CA GLY A 41 -25.24 7.90 -7.38
C GLY A 41 -25.96 8.18 -8.71
N ILE A 42 -25.40 7.70 -9.83
CA ILE A 42 -26.02 7.82 -11.15
C ILE A 42 -27.39 7.12 -11.16
N ALA A 43 -27.50 5.91 -10.59
CA ALA A 43 -28.77 5.19 -10.51
C ALA A 43 -29.84 5.98 -9.75
N TYR A 44 -29.52 6.59 -8.61
CA TYR A 44 -30.46 7.44 -7.88
C TYR A 44 -30.87 8.68 -8.66
N VAL A 45 -29.93 9.35 -9.33
CA VAL A 45 -30.23 10.52 -10.17
C VAL A 45 -31.17 10.14 -11.31
N LEU A 46 -30.90 9.02 -12.00
CA LEU A 46 -31.76 8.52 -13.08
C LEU A 46 -33.15 8.13 -12.56
N MET A 47 -33.24 7.51 -11.38
CA MET A 47 -34.52 7.18 -10.73
C MET A 47 -35.33 8.45 -10.42
N LEU A 48 -34.70 9.47 -9.83
CA LEU A 48 -35.37 10.73 -9.53
C LEU A 48 -35.76 11.50 -10.80
N LEU A 49 -34.91 11.46 -11.83
CA LEU A 49 -35.21 12.06 -13.12
C LEU A 49 -36.43 11.37 -13.77
N ALA A 50 -36.48 10.05 -13.77
CA ALA A 50 -37.62 9.29 -14.30
C ALA A 50 -38.91 9.61 -13.54
N LEU A 51 -38.83 9.71 -12.21
CA LEU A 51 -39.96 10.13 -11.38
C LEU A 51 -40.44 11.54 -11.73
N ALA A 52 -39.52 12.50 -11.87
CA ALA A 52 -39.83 13.88 -12.22
C ALA A 52 -40.46 14.00 -13.62
N VAL A 53 -39.88 13.34 -14.62
CA VAL A 53 -40.42 13.30 -15.99
C VAL A 53 -41.84 12.75 -15.98
N THR A 54 -42.07 11.65 -15.26
CA THR A 54 -43.41 11.04 -15.14
C THR A 54 -44.42 12.03 -14.55
N TYR A 55 -44.05 12.74 -13.48
CA TYR A 55 -44.92 13.71 -12.83
C TYR A 55 -45.21 14.96 -13.68
N PHE A 56 -44.25 15.39 -14.51
CA PHE A 56 -44.45 16.54 -15.39
C PHE A 56 -45.34 16.26 -16.61
N ILE A 57 -45.45 15.00 -17.02
CA ILE A 57 -46.19 14.61 -18.22
C ILE A 57 -47.53 13.92 -17.93
N HIS A 58 -47.83 13.60 -16.67
CA HIS A 58 -49.12 13.07 -16.22
C HIS A 58 -49.98 14.18 -15.62
#